data_AF-A0A7C1UYZ8-F1
#
_entry.id   AF-A0A7C1UYZ8-F1
#
_cell.length_a   1.000
_cell.length_b   1.000
_cell.length_c   1.000
_cell.angle_alpha   90.00
_cell.angle_beta   90.00
_cell.angle_gamma   90.00
#
_symmetry.space_group_name_H-M   'P 1'
#
loop_
_entity.id
_entity.type
_entity.pdbx_description
1 polymer ?
#
loop_
_entity_poly.entity_id
_entity_poly.type
_entity_poly.pdbx_seq_one_letter_code
_entity_poly.pdbx_strand_id
1 'polypeptide(L)'
;MKKIVGVRFREGGKVYDFDPGHFVLSVGDYVMVKTEKGFTVGKVVTPPRRLGDDVEYPKLKKIFRLATEDDLKQYEEMLQREKRAFAFCKERIEARG
;
A
#
# COMPACT_ATOMS: atom_id res chain seq x y z
N MET A 1 -6.71 -11.10 -21.10
CA MET A 1 -7.47 -10.55 -19.96
C MET A 1 -6.52 -10.14 -18.84
N LYS A 2 -6.37 -8.85 -18.57
CA LYS A 2 -5.56 -8.34 -17.46
C LYS A 2 -6.45 -8.18 -16.22
N LYS A 3 -5.97 -8.60 -15.05
CA LYS A 3 -6.62 -8.35 -13.76
C LYS A 3 -5.94 -7.15 -13.10
N ILE A 4 -6.69 -6.37 -12.33
CA ILE A 4 -6.15 -5.30 -11.51
C ILE A 4 -6.69 -5.41 -10.09
N VAL A 5 -5.89 -4.97 -9.13
CA VAL A 5 -6.23 -4.91 -7.72
C VAL A 5 -5.88 -3.53 -7.18
N GLY A 6 -6.75 -2.95 -6.36
CA GLY A 6 -6.46 -1.65 -5.76
C GLY A 6 -5.77 -1.81 -4.42
N VAL A 7 -4.62 -1.15 -4.30
CA VAL A 7 -3.74 -1.18 -3.13
C VAL A 7 -3.65 0.23 -2.55
N ARG A 8 -3.71 0.32 -1.22
CA ARG A 8 -3.58 1.58 -0.46
C ARG A 8 -2.41 1.46 0.53
N PHE A 9 -1.57 2.50 0.59
CA PHE A 9 -0.37 2.49 1.45
C PHE A 9 -0.60 3.09 2.84
N ARG A 10 -1.48 4.10 2.95
CA ARG A 10 -1.78 4.82 4.19
C ARG A 10 -3.28 4.93 4.37
N GLU A 11 -3.76 4.93 5.61
CA GLU A 11 -5.18 5.14 5.91
C GLU A 11 -5.65 6.49 5.35
N GLY A 12 -6.80 6.50 4.66
CA GLY A 12 -7.31 7.68 3.95
C GLY A 12 -6.54 8.09 2.68
N GLY A 13 -5.48 7.36 2.30
CA GLY A 13 -4.67 7.66 1.13
C GLY A 13 -5.30 7.26 -0.21
N LYS A 14 -4.69 7.74 -1.30
CA LYS A 14 -5.05 7.36 -2.68
C LYS A 14 -4.91 5.85 -2.89
N VAL A 15 -5.88 5.27 -3.59
CA VAL A 15 -5.84 3.87 -4.02
C VAL A 15 -5.15 3.81 -5.37
N TYR A 16 -4.20 2.90 -5.52
CA TYR A 16 -3.44 2.70 -6.74
C TYR A 16 -3.74 1.32 -7.31
N ASP A 17 -3.95 1.24 -8.62
CA ASP A 17 -4.18 -0.03 -9.31
C ASP A 17 -2.83 -0.73 -9.56
N PHE A 18 -2.74 -2.01 -9.20
CA PHE A 18 -1.60 -2.88 -9.42
C PHE A 18 -2.02 -4.15 -10.18
N ASP A 19 -1.06 -4.76 -10.86
CA ASP A 19 -1.22 -6.08 -11.46
C ASP A 19 -0.97 -7.17 -10.39
N PRO A 20 -2.00 -7.97 -10.02
CA PRO A 20 -1.85 -9.05 -9.06
C PRO A 20 -1.09 -10.26 -9.61
N GLY A 21 -0.82 -10.31 -10.93
CA GLY A 21 -0.17 -11.44 -11.57
C GLY A 21 -0.93 -12.75 -11.32
N HIS A 22 -0.27 -13.71 -10.69
CA HIS A 22 -0.82 -15.02 -10.34
C HIS A 22 -1.31 -15.11 -8.89
N PHE A 23 -1.16 -14.04 -8.11
CA PHE A 23 -1.55 -14.05 -6.70
C PHE A 23 -3.07 -13.92 -6.57
N VAL A 24 -3.65 -14.79 -5.74
CA VAL A 24 -5.06 -14.70 -5.33
C VAL A 24 -5.09 -13.83 -4.08
N LEU A 25 -5.55 -12.59 -4.24
CA LEU A 25 -5.56 -11.58 -3.19
C LEU A 25 -7.01 -11.25 -2.81
N SER A 26 -7.23 -11.06 -1.51
CA SER A 26 -8.50 -10.66 -0.93
C SER A 26 -8.42 -9.27 -0.32
N VAL A 27 -9.58 -8.62 -0.17
CA VAL A 27 -9.65 -7.33 0.55
C VAL A 27 -9.20 -7.55 1.99
N GLY A 28 -8.24 -6.74 2.43
CA GLY A 28 -7.62 -6.87 3.74
C GLY A 28 -6.20 -7.41 3.70
N ASP A 29 -5.81 -8.10 2.63
CA ASP A 29 -4.47 -8.67 2.50
C ASP A 29 -3.41 -7.58 2.40
N TYR A 30 -2.24 -7.86 2.97
CA TYR A 30 -1.07 -7.00 2.85
C TYR A 30 -0.13 -7.57 1.80
N VAL A 31 0.31 -6.69 0.90
CA VAL A 31 1.15 -7.04 -0.24
C VAL A 31 2.36 -6.14 -0.31
N MET A 32 3.48 -6.71 -0.71
CA MET A 32 4.69 -5.95 -0.98
C MET A 32 4.72 -5.57 -2.45
N VAL A 33 4.89 -4.28 -2.71
CA VAL A 33 4.99 -3.73 -4.07
C VAL A 33 6.30 -2.98 -4.24
N LYS A 34 6.82 -2.99 -5.47
CA LYS A 34 8.02 -2.23 -5.84
C LYS A 34 7.60 -0.87 -6.41
N THR A 35 7.87 0.19 -5.67
CA THR A 35 7.75 1.58 -6.15
C THR A 35 9.09 2.06 -6.69
N GLU A 36 9.13 3.24 -7.32
CA GLU A 36 10.40 3.84 -7.79
C GLU A 36 11.35 4.15 -6.64
N LYS A 37 10.82 4.37 -5.43
CA LYS A 37 11.60 4.69 -4.24
C LYS A 37 12.01 3.46 -3.43
N GLY A 38 11.62 2.26 -3.87
CA GLY A 38 11.92 1.00 -3.19
C GLY A 38 10.67 0.16 -2.90
N PHE A 39 10.85 -0.85 -2.06
CA PHE A 39 9.78 -1.75 -1.64
C PHE A 39 8.94 -1.10 -0.54
N THR A 40 7.63 -1.31 -0.61
CA THR A 40 6.71 -0.82 0.41
C THR A 40 5.56 -1.80 0.58
N VAL A 41 5.00 -1.82 1.78
CA VAL A 41 3.83 -2.62 2.14
C VAL A 41 2.59 -1.80 1.82
N GLY A 42 1.65 -2.40 1.09
CA GLY A 42 0.34 -1.84 0.83
C GLY A 42 -0.75 -2.82 1.23
N LYS A 43 -1.93 -2.29 1.56
CA LYS A 43 -3.12 -3.05 1.89
C LYS A 43 -4.06 -3.12 0.68
N VAL A 44 -4.53 -4.32 0.36
CA VAL A 44 -5.55 -4.55 -0.66
C VAL A 44 -6.88 -4.03 -0.14
N VAL A 45 -7.48 -3.08 -0.87
CA VAL A 45 -8.74 -2.43 -0.48
C VAL A 45 -9.87 -2.70 -1.48
N THR A 46 -9.56 -3.20 -2.66
CA THR A 46 -10.53 -3.63 -3.67
C THR A 46 -10.22 -5.04 -4.14
N PRO A 47 -11.24 -5.86 -4.41
CA PRO A 47 -11.02 -7.21 -4.91
C PRO A 47 -10.43 -7.18 -6.32
N PRO A 48 -9.69 -8.24 -6.74
CA PRO A 48 -9.19 -8.36 -8.10
C PRO A 48 -10.33 -8.28 -9.13
N ARG A 49 -10.32 -7.25 -9.97
CA ARG A 49 -11.31 -7.03 -11.04
C ARG A 49 -10.68 -7.21 -12.41
N ARG A 50 -11.46 -7.67 -13.39
CA ARG A 50 -11.00 -7.76 -14.78
C ARG A 50 -11.02 -6.38 -15.42
N LEU A 51 -9.95 -6.05 -16.14
CA LEU A 51 -9.89 -4.87 -16.97
C LEU A 51 -10.62 -5.16 -18.28
N GLY A 52 -11.53 -4.26 -18.68
CA GLY A 52 -12.11 -4.30 -20.02
C GLY A 52 -11.05 -3.99 -21.08
N ASP A 53 -11.21 -4.55 -22.28
CA ASP A 53 -10.18 -4.48 -23.33
C ASP A 53 -9.97 -3.05 -23.88
N ASP A 54 -10.92 -2.13 -23.65
CA ASP A 54 -10.88 -0.73 -24.09
C ASP A 54 -10.05 0.22 -23.21
N VAL A 55 -9.52 -0.24 -22.07
CA VAL A 55 -8.83 0.66 -21.13
C VAL A 55 -7.32 0.51 -21.23
N GLU A 56 -6.70 1.46 -21.94
CA GLU A 56 -5.24 1.59 -22.01
C GLU A 56 -4.70 2.16 -20.70
N TYR A 57 -4.39 1.27 -19.75
CA TYR A 57 -3.74 1.68 -18.51
C TYR A 57 -2.23 1.89 -18.73
N PRO A 58 -1.64 2.96 -18.16
CA PRO A 58 -0.18 3.10 -18.10
C PRO A 58 0.41 1.86 -17.41
N LYS A 59 1.60 1.42 -17.86
CA LYS A 59 2.29 0.19 -17.39
C LYS A 59 2.09 -0.05 -15.90
N LEU A 60 1.11 -0.91 -15.57
CA LEU A 60 0.77 -1.22 -14.19
C LEU A 60 1.98 -1.86 -13.53
N LYS A 61 2.34 -1.36 -12.34
CA LYS A 61 3.36 -1.99 -11.53
C LYS A 61 2.80 -3.32 -11.00
N LYS A 62 3.67 -4.32 -10.88
CA LYS A 62 3.30 -5.66 -10.41
C LYS A 62 3.45 -5.77 -8.90
N ILE A 63 2.60 -6.57 -8.29
CA ILE A 63 2.80 -7.01 -6.90
C ILE A 63 4.01 -7.94 -6.86
N PHE A 64 4.91 -7.69 -5.90
CA PHE A 64 6.13 -8.47 -5.75
C PHE A 64 5.85 -9.80 -5.04
N ARG A 65 5.17 -9.73 -3.88
CA ARG A 65 4.75 -10.89 -3.07
C ARG A 65 3.70 -10.49 -2.04
N LEU A 66 3.10 -11.48 -1.37
CA LEU A 66 2.37 -11.22 -0.12
C LEU A 66 3.34 -10.76 0.97
N ALA A 67 2.87 -9.85 1.83
CA ALA A 67 3.63 -9.42 3.00
C ALA A 67 3.77 -10.60 3.96
N THR A 68 4.98 -10.82 4.48
CA THR A 68 5.23 -11.77 5.56
C THR A 68 4.95 -11.12 6.91
N GLU A 69 4.92 -11.92 7.97
CA GLU A 69 4.78 -11.41 9.33
C GLU A 69 5.88 -10.40 9.69
N ASP A 70 7.10 -10.58 9.20
CA ASP A 70 8.20 -9.65 9.41
C ASP A 70 7.93 -8.29 8.74
N ASP A 71 7.43 -8.30 7.50
CA ASP A 71 7.05 -7.07 6.80
C ASP A 71 5.91 -6.32 7.54
N LEU A 72 4.96 -7.08 8.09
CA LEU A 72 3.85 -6.53 8.87
C LEU A 72 4.34 -5.91 10.18
N LYS A 73 5.27 -6.56 10.89
CA LYS A 73 5.90 -6.01 12.08
C LYS A 73 6.64 -4.71 11.77
N GLN A 74 7.45 -4.70 10.71
CA GLN A 74 8.14 -3.49 10.27
C GLN A 74 7.15 -2.37 9.92
N TYR A 75 6.06 -2.70 9.22
CA TYR A 75 5.01 -1.74 8.89
C TYR A 75 4.35 -1.15 10.14
N GLU A 76 4.05 -1.97 11.14
CA GLU A 76 3.47 -1.52 12.40
C GLU A 76 4.44 -0.64 13.19
N GLU A 77 5.72 -1.03 13.26
CA GLU A 77 6.76 -0.20 13.89
C GLU A 77 6.91 1.17 13.20
N MET A 78 6.85 1.21 11.86
CA MET A 78 6.85 2.45 11.10
C MET A 78 5.67 3.34 11.46
N LEU A 79 4.46 2.76 11.56
CA LEU A 79 3.25 3.48 11.94
C LEU A 79 3.33 4.04 13.36
N GLN A 80 3.89 3.28 14.30
CA GLN A 80 4.09 3.72 15.69
C GLN A 80 5.12 4.84 15.77
N ARG A 81 6.24 4.73 15.05
CA ARG A 81 7.26 5.80 14.97
C ARG A 81 6.68 7.07 14.38
N GLU A 82 5.87 6.96 13.33
CA GLU A 82 5.18 8.09 12.71
C GLU A 82 4.26 8.80 13.71
N LYS A 83 3.42 8.05 14.45
CA LYS A 83 2.53 8.62 15.49
C LYS A 83 3.33 9.36 16.57
N ARG A 84 4.43 8.78 17.05
CA ARG A 84 5.29 9.40 18.07
C ARG A 84 5.95 10.68 17.56
N ALA A 85 6.50 10.64 16.35
CA ALA A 85 7.13 11.81 15.73
C ALA A 85 6.10 12.95 15.53
N PHE A 86 4.90 12.63 15.07
CA PHE A 86 3.83 13.59 14.92
C PHE A 86 3.43 14.23 16.26
N ALA A 87 3.22 13.41 17.30
CA ALA A 87 2.88 13.89 18.64
C ALA A 87 3.96 14.82 19.20
N PHE A 88 5.23 14.43 19.08
CA PHE A 88 6.36 15.24 19.51
C PHE A 88 6.43 16.58 18.78
N CYS A 89 6.31 16.59 17.45
CA CYS A 89 6.32 17.84 16.68
C CYS A 89 5.15 18.75 17.08
N LYS A 90 3.95 18.19 17.27
CA LYS A 90 2.77 18.94 17.69
C LYS A 90 2.99 19.60 19.06
N GLU A 91 3.47 18.84 20.04
CA GLU A 91 3.78 19.34 21.38
C GLU A 91 4.80 20.49 21.33
N ARG A 92 5.85 20.37 20.51
CA ARG A 92 6.90 21.39 20.38
C ARG A 92 6.44 22.67 19.67
N ILE A 93 5.38 22.59 18.87
CA ILE A 93 4.72 23.75 18.24
C ILE A 93 3.82 24.43 19.28
N GLU A 94 2.98 23.66 19.98
CA GLU A 94 2.09 24.18 21.04
C GLU A 94 2.88 24.83 22.18
N ALA A 95 4.04 24.29 22.56
CA ALA A 95 4.89 24.86 23.60
C ALA A 95 5.66 26.13 23.19
N ARG A 96 5.59 26.53 21.91
CA ARG A 96 6.28 27.72 21.37
C ARG A 96 5.33 28.81 20.86
N GLY A 97 4.03 28.54 20.85
CA GLY A 97 2.98 29.55 20.64
C GLY A 97 2.48 30.08 21.97
#